data_AF-A0A7L2G9T1-F1
#
_entry.id   AF-A0A7L2G9T1-F1
#
_cell.length_a   1.000
_cell.length_b   1.000
_cell.length_c   1.000
_cell.angle_alpha   90.00
_cell.angle_beta   90.00
_cell.angle_gamma   90.00
#
_symmetry.space_group_name_H-M   'P 1'
#
loop_
_entity.id
_entity.type
_entity.pdbx_description
1 polymer ?
#
loop_
_entity_poly.entity_id
_entity_poly.type
_entity_poly.pdbx_seq_one_letter_code
_entity_poly.pdbx_strand_id
1 'polypeptide(L)'
;SPGLPPRHMDSVIRIVEALESTDRGVTGTVPELARALGGCSTPGCRAVLGPPPHVPPPPPALSHEQWLLLTQLLHHDAAAPERGAVLAPDGSTVALGPLLAGIEVGLKRAAGWPVPTLEPPVDALYAVTITEALGTSFLLARGGDGNRTTLGPGGCWDDVDEPQNYTLLGPPSPIPDAVANGAMDGVLLGAQLAQAPIPLTDLLRGYYGTGNGTEKGRPRSSYRRRDFGVLTGPGKLEEEVAAMLRVLRVLPPTRELLEDVGSEELVAIARRAARDFTEVYV
;
A
#
# COMPACT_ATOMS: atom_id res chain seq x y z
N SER A 1 3.00 28.69 15.62
CA SER A 1 3.55 27.88 14.52
C SER A 1 2.41 27.49 13.60
N PRO A 2 2.57 27.49 12.28
CA PRO A 2 1.57 26.88 11.41
C PRO A 2 1.45 25.38 11.77
N GLY A 3 0.24 24.83 11.68
CA GLY A 3 -0.02 23.42 11.95
C GLY A 3 0.55 22.49 10.86
N LEU A 4 0.47 21.18 11.09
CA LEU A 4 0.77 20.19 10.04
C LEU A 4 -0.17 20.39 8.83
N PRO A 5 0.31 20.18 7.59
CA PRO A 5 -0.59 20.20 6.44
C PRO A 5 -1.68 19.14 6.63
N PRO A 6 -2.89 19.36 6.08
CA PRO A 6 -3.97 18.39 6.17
C PRO A 6 -3.57 17.07 5.51
N ARG A 7 -4.06 15.96 6.05
CA ARG A 7 -3.88 14.60 5.54
C ARG A 7 -4.76 14.33 4.31
N HIS A 8 -4.68 15.23 3.35
CA HIS A 8 -5.27 15.11 2.03
C HIS A 8 -4.29 14.49 1.04
N MET A 9 -4.81 13.76 0.06
CA MET A 9 -4.00 13.29 -1.08
C MET A 9 -3.35 14.47 -1.82
N ASP A 10 -4.01 15.63 -1.88
CA ASP A 10 -3.42 16.85 -2.47
C ASP A 10 -2.17 17.33 -1.72
N SER A 11 -2.13 17.19 -0.40
CA SER A 11 -0.92 17.50 0.38
C SER A 11 0.21 16.55 0.03
N VAL A 12 -0.10 15.26 -0.16
CA VAL A 12 0.87 14.25 -0.63
C VAL A 12 1.36 14.61 -2.03
N ILE A 13 0.47 14.94 -2.97
CA ILE A 13 0.83 15.34 -4.33
C ILE A 13 1.77 16.55 -4.34
N ARG A 14 1.51 17.57 -3.50
CA ARG A 14 2.42 18.73 -3.36
C ARG A 14 3.80 18.35 -2.80
N ILE A 15 3.85 17.41 -1.86
CA ILE A 15 5.11 16.88 -1.32
C ILE A 15 5.88 16.13 -2.42
N VAL A 16 5.20 15.27 -3.19
CA VAL A 16 5.79 14.55 -4.32
C VAL A 16 6.33 15.53 -5.35
N GLU A 17 5.57 16.56 -5.72
CA GLU A 17 5.98 17.58 -6.69
C GLU A 17 7.26 18.30 -6.26
N ALA A 18 7.35 18.70 -4.99
CA ALA A 18 8.54 19.34 -4.44
C ALA A 18 9.78 18.42 -4.46
N LEU A 19 9.58 17.12 -4.16
CA LEU A 19 10.65 16.12 -4.22
C LEU A 19 11.11 15.87 -5.67
N GLU A 20 10.17 15.79 -6.62
CA GLU A 20 10.48 15.59 -8.05
C GLU A 20 11.10 16.83 -8.71
N SER A 21 10.79 18.04 -8.24
CA SER A 21 11.40 19.27 -8.78
C SER A 21 12.89 19.42 -8.42
N THR A 22 13.40 18.59 -7.52
CA THR A 22 14.76 18.72 -6.96
C THR A 22 15.64 17.57 -7.43
N ASP A 23 16.22 17.73 -8.62
CA ASP A 23 16.99 16.72 -9.36
C ASP A 23 18.26 16.16 -8.65
N ARG A 24 18.63 16.63 -7.44
CA ARG A 24 19.95 16.33 -6.82
C ARG A 24 20.00 16.17 -5.31
N GLY A 25 18.88 16.21 -4.58
CA GLY A 25 18.88 16.25 -3.11
C GLY A 25 18.49 14.94 -2.40
N VAL A 26 17.71 14.09 -3.06
CA VAL A 26 17.20 12.84 -2.48
C VAL A 26 18.00 11.69 -3.09
N THR A 27 18.70 10.92 -2.27
CA THR A 27 19.30 9.65 -2.72
C THR A 27 18.16 8.66 -2.98
N GLY A 28 17.72 8.55 -4.23
CA GLY A 28 16.67 7.63 -4.66
C GLY A 28 15.36 8.32 -5.05
N THR A 29 14.40 7.51 -5.50
CA THR A 29 13.06 7.95 -5.93
C THR A 29 12.12 8.18 -4.73
N VAL A 30 11.01 8.90 -4.94
CA VAL A 30 9.99 9.11 -3.89
C VAL A 30 9.49 7.79 -3.26
N PRO A 31 9.23 6.71 -4.02
CA PRO A 31 8.87 5.42 -3.43
C PRO A 31 9.99 4.77 -2.60
N GLU A 32 11.26 4.92 -2.99
CA GLU A 32 12.39 4.42 -2.20
C GLU A 32 12.55 5.19 -0.88
N LEU A 33 12.33 6.51 -0.90
CA LEU A 33 12.22 7.32 0.30
C LEU A 33 11.07 6.83 1.19
N ALA A 34 9.92 6.51 0.59
CA ALA A 34 8.78 6.00 1.32
C ALA A 34 9.08 4.67 2.03
N ARG A 35 9.80 3.78 1.35
CA ARG A 35 10.30 2.53 1.92
C ARG A 35 11.30 2.77 3.04
N ALA A 36 12.23 3.72 2.89
CA ALA A 36 13.17 4.11 3.96
C ALA A 36 12.44 4.56 5.23
N LEU A 37 11.35 5.33 5.07
CA LEU A 37 10.53 5.86 6.16
C LEU A 37 9.60 4.83 6.81
N GLY A 38 9.56 3.60 6.30
CA GLY A 38 8.81 2.49 6.89
C GLY A 38 7.59 2.04 6.10
N GLY A 39 7.26 2.70 4.98
CA GLY A 39 6.04 2.44 4.21
C GLY A 39 5.94 1.03 3.62
N CYS A 40 7.06 0.31 3.54
CA CYS A 40 7.14 -1.10 3.15
C CYS A 40 8.33 -1.77 3.86
N SER A 41 8.08 -2.39 5.00
CA SER A 41 9.16 -2.90 5.88
C SER A 41 8.94 -4.32 6.38
N THR A 42 7.86 -4.97 5.96
CA THR A 42 7.49 -6.35 6.30
C THR A 42 8.50 -7.38 5.74
N PRO A 43 8.58 -8.59 6.31
CA PRO A 43 9.47 -9.65 5.80
C PRO A 43 9.31 -9.94 4.31
N GLY A 44 8.08 -10.04 3.81
CA GLY A 44 7.82 -10.25 2.39
C GLY A 44 8.22 -9.05 1.54
N CYS A 45 7.90 -7.83 1.97
CA CYS A 45 8.38 -6.63 1.29
C CYS A 45 9.91 -6.59 1.19
N ARG A 46 10.63 -6.93 2.26
CA ARG A 46 12.10 -7.00 2.26
C ARG A 46 12.62 -8.10 1.35
N ALA A 47 11.93 -9.22 1.25
CA ALA A 47 12.30 -10.31 0.34
C ALA A 47 12.16 -9.90 -1.13
N VAL A 48 11.17 -9.05 -1.45
CA VAL A 48 10.90 -8.58 -2.81
C VAL A 48 11.72 -7.34 -3.18
N LEU A 49 11.67 -6.27 -2.38
CA LEU A 49 12.30 -4.99 -2.69
C LEU A 49 13.71 -4.82 -2.11
N GLY A 50 14.16 -5.79 -1.31
CA GLY A 50 15.40 -5.70 -0.54
C GLY A 50 15.23 -4.90 0.78
N PRO A 51 16.28 -4.81 1.59
CA PRO A 51 16.25 -4.03 2.82
C PRO A 51 15.95 -2.54 2.52
N PRO A 52 15.16 -1.85 3.36
CA PRO A 52 14.94 -0.42 3.22
C PRO A 52 16.26 0.35 3.13
N PRO A 53 16.37 1.37 2.27
CA PRO A 53 17.54 2.23 2.28
C PRO A 53 17.61 3.01 3.60
N HIS A 54 18.76 3.63 3.87
CA HIS A 54 18.91 4.50 5.02
C HIS A 54 17.95 5.71 4.92
N VAL A 55 17.36 6.08 6.06
CA VAL A 55 16.55 7.29 6.15
C VAL A 55 17.44 8.51 5.89
N PRO A 56 17.18 9.31 4.84
CA PRO A 56 17.95 10.51 4.60
C PRO A 56 17.59 11.62 5.60
N PRO A 57 18.43 12.65 5.75
CA PRO A 57 18.03 13.88 6.43
C PRO A 57 16.83 14.53 5.71
N PRO A 58 16.08 15.43 6.37
CA PRO A 58 14.97 16.15 5.75
C PRO A 58 15.39 16.78 4.41
N PRO A 59 14.71 16.46 3.29
CA PRO A 59 15.06 17.02 2.00
C PRO A 59 14.89 18.54 2.01
N PRO A 60 15.84 19.32 1.44
CA PRO A 60 15.77 20.78 1.43
C PRO A 60 14.57 21.33 0.62
N ALA A 61 13.99 20.49 -0.25
CA ALA A 61 12.81 20.80 -1.02
C ALA A 61 11.53 20.85 -0.18
N LEU A 62 11.53 20.24 1.00
CA LEU A 62 10.37 20.15 1.87
C LEU A 62 10.51 21.12 3.05
N SER A 63 9.40 21.76 3.40
CA SER A 63 9.26 22.40 4.71
C SER A 63 9.35 21.37 5.85
N HIS A 64 9.62 21.85 7.07
CA HIS A 64 9.67 20.99 8.25
C HIS A 64 8.35 20.23 8.45
N GLU A 65 7.24 20.92 8.26
CA GLU A 65 5.89 20.40 8.45
C GLU A 65 5.51 19.38 7.37
N GLN A 66 5.93 19.58 6.11
CA GLN A 66 5.78 18.59 5.04
C GLN A 66 6.58 17.33 5.30
N TRP A 67 7.83 17.46 5.74
CA TRP A 67 8.66 16.32 6.11
C TRP A 67 8.07 15.56 7.31
N LEU A 68 7.59 16.27 8.32
CA LEU A 68 6.95 15.66 9.48
C LEU A 68 5.67 14.92 9.11
N LEU A 69 4.83 15.50 8.24
CA LEU A 69 3.65 14.81 7.72
C LEU A 69 4.02 13.53 6.97
N LEU A 70 4.98 13.61 6.05
CA LEU A 70 5.42 12.46 5.24
C LEU A 70 5.95 11.32 6.12
N THR A 71 6.78 11.65 7.12
CA THR A 71 7.31 10.66 8.07
C THR A 71 6.19 10.01 8.90
N GLN A 72 5.20 10.78 9.37
CA GLN A 72 4.05 10.23 10.09
C GLN A 72 3.17 9.31 9.22
N LEU A 73 2.97 9.65 7.94
CA LEU A 73 2.16 8.85 7.02
C LEU A 73 2.82 7.52 6.63
N LEU A 74 4.15 7.45 6.70
CA LEU A 74 4.91 6.29 6.26
C LEU A 74 5.48 5.47 7.40
N HIS A 75 5.48 6.01 8.61
CA HIS A 75 5.85 5.25 9.79
C HIS A 75 4.85 4.10 9.97
N HIS A 76 5.34 2.88 9.81
CA HIS A 76 4.50 1.70 9.97
C HIS A 76 4.22 1.45 11.46
N ASP A 77 2.95 1.60 11.85
CA ASP A 77 2.43 1.16 13.13
C ASP A 77 1.44 0.02 12.90
N ALA A 78 1.86 -1.22 13.19
CA ALA A 78 1.01 -2.40 13.02
C ALA A 78 -0.20 -2.40 13.97
N ALA A 79 -0.16 -1.64 15.07
CA ALA A 79 -1.28 -1.49 16.00
C ALA A 79 -2.26 -0.38 15.59
N ALA A 80 -1.82 0.53 14.71
CA ALA A 80 -2.62 1.63 14.19
C ALA A 80 -2.34 1.86 12.68
N PRO A 81 -2.58 0.85 11.82
CA PRO A 81 -2.26 0.91 10.40
C PRO A 81 -2.99 2.05 9.67
N GLU A 82 -4.11 2.51 10.21
CA GLU A 82 -4.90 3.63 9.69
C GLU A 82 -4.22 5.00 9.82
N ARG A 83 -3.19 5.13 10.67
CA ARG A 83 -2.42 6.37 10.83
C ARG A 83 -1.56 6.71 9.61
N GLY A 84 -1.34 5.74 8.72
CA GLY A 84 -0.64 5.95 7.45
C GLY A 84 -1.55 6.42 6.31
N ALA A 85 -2.79 6.82 6.62
CA ALA A 85 -3.80 7.12 5.63
C ALA A 85 -4.01 8.61 5.35
N VAL A 86 -4.56 8.89 4.17
CA VAL A 86 -4.98 10.21 3.71
C VAL A 86 -6.38 10.16 3.10
N LEU A 87 -7.08 11.29 3.16
CA LEU A 87 -8.36 11.49 2.49
C LEU A 87 -8.13 11.79 1.01
N ALA A 88 -8.72 10.98 0.13
CA ALA A 88 -8.69 11.19 -1.31
C ALA A 88 -9.91 12.03 -1.78
N PRO A 89 -9.82 12.73 -2.92
CA PRO A 89 -10.91 13.58 -3.42
C PRO A 89 -12.22 12.86 -3.75
N ASP A 90 -12.21 11.53 -3.90
CA ASP A 90 -13.43 10.73 -4.04
C ASP A 90 -14.11 10.36 -2.72
N GLY A 91 -13.63 10.92 -1.60
CA GLY A 91 -14.17 10.69 -0.26
C GLY A 91 -13.69 9.40 0.39
N SER A 92 -12.82 8.64 -0.27
CA SER A 92 -12.23 7.45 0.33
C SER A 92 -10.97 7.77 1.14
N THR A 93 -10.64 6.87 2.07
CA THR A 93 -9.39 6.92 2.81
C THR A 93 -8.38 5.92 2.22
N VAL A 94 -7.13 6.32 2.03
CA VAL A 94 -6.10 5.55 1.32
C VAL A 94 -4.81 5.52 2.13
N ALA A 95 -4.28 4.32 2.41
CA ALA A 95 -3.00 4.15 3.09
C ALA A 95 -1.82 4.35 2.11
N LEU A 96 -0.85 5.18 2.49
CA LEU A 96 0.24 5.60 1.61
C LEU A 96 1.31 4.51 1.41
N GLY A 97 1.59 3.71 2.44
CA GLY A 97 2.59 2.64 2.40
C GLY A 97 2.40 1.65 1.24
N PRO A 98 1.29 0.88 1.19
CA PRO A 98 1.07 -0.09 0.12
C PRO A 98 0.92 0.57 -1.27
N LEU A 99 0.37 1.79 -1.33
CA LEU A 99 0.29 2.58 -2.56
C LEU A 99 1.69 2.82 -3.17
N LEU A 100 2.61 3.39 -2.37
CA LEU A 100 3.95 3.71 -2.84
C LEU A 100 4.80 2.45 -3.05
N ALA A 101 4.57 1.37 -2.31
CA ALA A 101 5.24 0.09 -2.55
C ALA A 101 4.93 -0.48 -3.94
N GLY A 102 3.66 -0.44 -4.37
CA GLY A 102 3.27 -0.88 -5.71
C GLY A 102 3.86 0.01 -6.82
N ILE A 103 3.90 1.33 -6.60
CA ILE A 103 4.54 2.29 -7.49
C ILE A 103 6.06 2.01 -7.62
N GLU A 104 6.75 1.71 -6.52
CA GLU A 104 8.19 1.35 -6.54
C GLU A 104 8.44 0.14 -7.45
N VAL A 105 7.62 -0.92 -7.32
CA VAL A 105 7.71 -2.10 -8.17
C VAL A 105 7.46 -1.74 -9.64
N GLY A 106 6.47 -0.90 -9.93
CA GLY A 106 6.17 -0.44 -11.28
C GLY A 106 7.36 0.26 -11.95
N LEU A 107 7.95 1.23 -11.26
CA LEU A 107 9.13 1.97 -11.75
C LEU A 107 10.33 1.05 -11.94
N LYS A 108 10.59 0.15 -10.98
CA LYS A 108 11.68 -0.82 -11.07
C LYS A 108 11.51 -1.75 -12.28
N ARG A 109 10.30 -2.27 -12.51
CA ARG A 109 10.00 -3.10 -13.70
C ARG A 109 10.26 -2.35 -15.00
N ALA A 110 9.81 -1.09 -15.11
CA ALA A 110 10.08 -0.25 -16.28
C ALA A 110 11.58 -0.02 -16.52
N ALA A 111 12.37 0.03 -15.44
CA ALA A 111 13.83 0.15 -15.49
C ALA A 111 14.57 -1.18 -15.74
N GLY A 112 13.86 -2.29 -16.01
CA GLY A 112 14.48 -3.60 -16.25
C GLY A 112 15.07 -4.25 -15.00
N TRP A 113 14.57 -3.88 -13.81
CA TRP A 113 15.02 -4.46 -12.55
C TRP A 113 14.83 -5.98 -12.53
N PRO A 114 15.87 -6.76 -12.19
CA PRO A 114 15.74 -8.20 -12.02
C PRO A 114 14.93 -8.45 -10.75
N VAL A 115 13.66 -8.84 -10.92
CA VAL A 115 12.81 -9.28 -9.81
C VAL A 115 13.51 -10.43 -9.09
N PRO A 116 13.64 -10.41 -7.74
CA PRO A 116 14.22 -11.52 -7.02
C PRO A 116 13.49 -12.82 -7.35
N THR A 117 14.25 -13.86 -7.68
CA THR A 117 13.73 -15.20 -7.89
C THR A 117 13.36 -15.79 -6.52
N LEU A 118 12.13 -15.53 -6.10
CA LEU A 118 11.54 -16.15 -4.92
C LEU A 118 10.99 -17.53 -5.31
N GLU A 119 11.09 -18.49 -4.39
CA GLU A 119 10.55 -19.84 -4.55
C GLU A 119 9.49 -20.10 -3.47
N PRO A 120 8.21 -20.27 -3.82
CA PRO A 120 7.67 -20.19 -5.19
C PRO A 120 7.67 -18.75 -5.74
N PRO A 121 7.59 -18.57 -7.08
CA PRO A 121 7.44 -17.25 -7.68
C PRO A 121 6.21 -16.51 -7.15
N VAL A 122 6.35 -15.20 -6.93
CA VAL A 122 5.27 -14.29 -6.55
C VAL A 122 5.28 -13.07 -7.47
N ASP A 123 4.10 -12.55 -7.82
CA ASP A 123 4.00 -11.27 -8.51
C ASP A 123 4.35 -10.15 -7.52
N ALA A 124 5.51 -9.52 -7.75
CA ALA A 124 6.04 -8.46 -6.90
C ALA A 124 5.03 -7.32 -6.61
N LEU A 125 4.12 -6.99 -7.54
CA LEU A 125 3.11 -5.96 -7.29
C LEU A 125 2.17 -6.36 -6.15
N TYR A 126 1.69 -7.61 -6.18
CA TYR A 126 0.75 -8.13 -5.18
C TYR A 126 1.45 -8.43 -3.85
N ALA A 127 2.69 -8.95 -3.92
CA ALA A 127 3.51 -9.28 -2.77
C ALA A 127 3.76 -8.11 -1.83
N VAL A 128 4.08 -6.93 -2.36
CA VAL A 128 4.43 -5.74 -1.56
C VAL A 128 3.22 -4.87 -1.17
N THR A 129 2.05 -5.13 -1.78
CA THR A 129 0.85 -4.30 -1.58
C THR A 129 -0.17 -4.99 -0.67
N ILE A 130 -0.58 -6.22 -0.99
CA ILE A 130 -1.74 -6.86 -0.34
C ILE A 130 -1.51 -8.29 0.13
N THR A 131 -0.75 -9.13 -0.57
CA THR A 131 -0.84 -10.57 -0.33
C THR A 131 -0.16 -11.04 0.94
N GLU A 132 0.92 -10.37 1.37
CA GLU A 132 1.51 -10.62 2.69
C GLU A 132 0.55 -10.22 3.80
N ALA A 133 -0.05 -9.02 3.73
CA ALA A 133 -1.01 -8.56 4.72
C ALA A 133 -2.25 -9.48 4.76
N LEU A 134 -2.78 -9.86 3.59
CA LEU A 134 -3.96 -10.70 3.45
C LEU A 134 -3.72 -12.13 3.97
N GLY A 135 -2.60 -12.73 3.58
CA GLY A 135 -2.21 -14.05 4.07
C GLY A 135 -1.98 -14.06 5.58
N THR A 136 -1.23 -13.10 6.11
CA THR A 136 -0.92 -13.02 7.55
C THR A 136 -2.14 -12.68 8.40
N SER A 137 -3.03 -11.80 7.93
CA SER A 137 -4.27 -11.46 8.63
C SER A 137 -5.14 -12.70 8.89
N PHE A 138 -5.39 -13.51 7.85
CA PHE A 138 -6.18 -14.73 7.97
C PHE A 138 -5.43 -15.86 8.68
N LEU A 139 -4.11 -15.93 8.52
CA LEU A 139 -3.25 -16.85 9.28
C LEU A 139 -3.35 -16.59 10.79
N LEU A 140 -3.30 -15.34 11.23
CA LEU A 140 -3.40 -14.99 12.65
C LEU A 140 -4.83 -15.20 13.21
N ALA A 141 -5.84 -15.19 12.35
CA ALA A 141 -7.22 -15.49 12.73
C ALA A 141 -7.53 -16.99 12.86
N ARG A 142 -6.66 -17.88 12.35
CA ARG A 142 -6.91 -19.33 12.28
C ARG A 142 -7.05 -20.04 13.64
N GLY A 143 -6.47 -19.46 14.71
CA GLY A 143 -6.39 -20.07 16.04
C GLY A 143 -7.13 -19.32 17.16
N GLY A 144 -7.90 -18.27 16.85
CA GLY A 144 -8.70 -17.54 17.83
C GLY A 144 -10.17 -17.99 17.85
N ASP A 145 -10.93 -17.56 18.87
CA ASP A 145 -12.36 -17.86 19.08
C ASP A 145 -13.32 -17.25 18.01
N GLY A 146 -12.86 -17.07 16.77
CA GLY A 146 -13.62 -16.41 15.69
C GLY A 146 -13.77 -14.88 15.85
N ASN A 147 -13.16 -14.29 16.88
CA ASN A 147 -13.40 -12.89 17.27
C ASN A 147 -12.38 -11.87 16.71
N ARG A 148 -11.45 -12.30 15.84
CA ARG A 148 -10.45 -11.40 15.21
C ARG A 148 -10.95 -10.93 13.86
N THR A 149 -11.20 -9.63 13.73
CA THR A 149 -11.50 -8.98 12.44
C THR A 149 -10.29 -9.12 11.51
N THR A 150 -10.49 -9.66 10.30
CA THR A 150 -9.43 -9.86 9.30
C THR A 150 -9.37 -8.75 8.26
N LEU A 151 -10.51 -8.12 7.95
CA LEU A 151 -10.68 -7.06 6.95
C LEU A 151 -11.52 -5.92 7.52
N GLY A 152 -11.28 -4.71 7.04
CA GLY A 152 -11.92 -3.50 7.55
C GLY A 152 -11.52 -3.20 9.00
N PRO A 153 -12.25 -2.35 9.72
CA PRO A 153 -13.34 -1.52 9.23
C PRO A 153 -12.81 -0.30 8.46
N GLY A 154 -13.75 0.48 7.94
CA GLY A 154 -13.56 1.89 7.65
C GLY A 154 -13.56 2.74 8.92
N GLY A 155 -13.65 4.05 8.72
CA GLY A 155 -13.47 5.05 9.76
C GLY A 155 -13.98 6.42 9.33
N CYS A 156 -13.83 7.39 10.23
CA CYS A 156 -14.18 8.78 10.00
C CYS A 156 -12.97 9.68 10.21
N TRP A 157 -12.87 10.71 9.39
CA TRP A 157 -11.99 11.84 9.63
C TRP A 157 -12.63 12.78 10.66
N ASP A 158 -11.80 13.44 11.45
CA ASP A 158 -12.20 14.50 12.38
C ASP A 158 -12.76 15.73 11.66
N ASP A 159 -12.13 16.10 10.53
CA ASP A 159 -12.55 17.16 9.63
C ASP A 159 -12.28 16.74 8.17
N VAL A 160 -13.17 17.09 7.23
CA VAL A 160 -12.99 16.76 5.82
C VAL A 160 -12.27 17.83 5.02
N ASP A 161 -12.29 19.08 5.49
CA ASP A 161 -11.57 20.20 4.88
C ASP A 161 -10.13 20.23 5.40
N GLU A 162 -9.92 19.92 6.68
CA GLU A 162 -8.60 19.87 7.34
C GLU A 162 -8.36 18.55 8.12
N PRO A 163 -8.35 17.37 7.46
CA PRO A 163 -8.21 16.08 8.12
C PRO A 163 -6.88 15.93 8.85
N GLN A 164 -6.93 15.60 10.13
CA GLN A 164 -5.73 15.34 10.94
C GLN A 164 -5.78 13.97 11.62
N ASN A 165 -6.98 13.50 12.00
CA ASN A 165 -7.16 12.25 12.72
C ASN A 165 -8.21 11.38 12.04
N TYR A 166 -7.84 10.13 11.78
CA TYR A 166 -8.75 9.12 11.28
C TYR A 166 -9.06 8.11 12.38
N THR A 167 -10.34 7.93 12.69
CA THR A 167 -10.82 7.05 13.75
C THR A 167 -11.59 5.89 13.17
N LEU A 168 -11.18 4.66 13.49
CA LEU A 168 -11.87 3.44 13.05
C LEU A 168 -13.27 3.34 13.70
N LEU A 169 -14.25 2.89 12.91
CA LEU A 169 -15.64 2.69 13.38
C LEU A 169 -15.89 1.29 13.97
N GLY A 170 -14.86 0.46 14.07
CA GLY A 170 -14.95 -0.90 14.60
C GLY A 170 -13.61 -1.42 15.10
N PRO A 171 -13.53 -2.70 15.49
CA PRO A 171 -12.30 -3.29 15.99
C PRO A 171 -11.18 -3.23 14.94
N PRO A 172 -9.94 -2.87 15.31
CA PRO A 172 -8.83 -2.81 14.36
C PRO A 172 -8.57 -4.18 13.72
N SER A 173 -8.22 -4.18 12.45
CA SER A 173 -7.67 -5.34 11.76
C SER A 173 -6.32 -5.01 11.12
N PRO A 174 -5.54 -6.01 10.70
CA PRO A 174 -4.34 -5.77 9.90
C PRO A 174 -4.61 -5.09 8.54
N ILE A 175 -5.85 -5.11 8.04
CA ILE A 175 -6.24 -4.59 6.73
C ILE A 175 -7.51 -3.74 6.89
N PRO A 176 -7.43 -2.54 7.50
CA PRO A 176 -8.53 -1.59 7.45
C PRO A 176 -8.80 -1.16 6.00
N ASP A 177 -9.96 -0.56 5.75
CA ASP A 177 -10.37 -0.17 4.39
C ASP A 177 -9.34 0.74 3.71
N ALA A 178 -8.65 1.57 4.50
CA ALA A 178 -7.56 2.42 4.03
C ALA A 178 -6.41 1.63 3.40
N VAL A 179 -6.00 0.53 4.05
CA VAL A 179 -4.93 -0.35 3.56
C VAL A 179 -5.39 -1.09 2.31
N ALA A 180 -6.62 -1.61 2.29
CA ALA A 180 -7.19 -2.25 1.10
C ALA A 180 -7.23 -1.29 -0.10
N ASN A 181 -7.68 -0.05 0.11
CA ASN A 181 -7.70 0.98 -0.92
C ASN A 181 -6.29 1.30 -1.44
N GLY A 182 -5.35 1.59 -0.53
CA GLY A 182 -3.95 1.88 -0.90
C GLY A 182 -3.27 0.73 -1.63
N ALA A 183 -3.58 -0.51 -1.28
CA ALA A 183 -3.03 -1.68 -1.94
C ALA A 183 -3.60 -1.88 -3.35
N MET A 184 -4.92 -1.74 -3.54
CA MET A 184 -5.53 -1.78 -4.88
C MET A 184 -4.96 -0.68 -5.78
N ASP A 185 -4.87 0.55 -5.26
CA ASP A 185 -4.31 1.69 -5.99
C ASP A 185 -2.82 1.47 -6.32
N GLY A 186 -2.04 0.92 -5.38
CA GLY A 186 -0.63 0.56 -5.60
C GLY A 186 -0.44 -0.47 -6.73
N VAL A 187 -1.29 -1.50 -6.79
CA VAL A 187 -1.27 -2.49 -7.89
C VAL A 187 -1.61 -1.84 -9.22
N LEU A 188 -2.69 -1.03 -9.26
CA LEU A 188 -3.15 -0.36 -10.48
C LEU A 188 -2.11 0.60 -11.04
N LEU A 189 -1.59 1.49 -10.19
CA LEU A 189 -0.63 2.51 -10.58
C LEU A 189 0.75 1.92 -10.87
N GLY A 190 1.17 0.90 -10.11
CA GLY A 190 2.39 0.15 -10.38
C GLY A 190 2.33 -0.57 -11.74
N ALA A 191 1.21 -1.21 -12.07
CA ALA A 191 1.01 -1.85 -13.37
C ALA A 191 0.99 -0.87 -14.54
N GLN A 192 0.46 0.34 -14.34
CA GLN A 192 0.51 1.42 -15.34
C GLN A 192 1.95 1.88 -15.58
N LEU A 193 2.70 2.17 -14.51
CA LEU A 193 4.09 2.64 -14.61
C LEU A 193 5.04 1.61 -15.20
N ALA A 194 4.80 0.33 -14.95
CA ALA A 194 5.59 -0.75 -15.55
C ALA A 194 5.52 -0.75 -17.10
N GLN A 195 4.43 -0.24 -17.68
CA GLN A 195 4.23 -0.14 -19.12
C GLN A 195 4.71 1.20 -19.68
N ALA A 196 4.38 2.29 -18.99
CA ALA A 196 4.68 3.65 -19.41
C ALA A 196 5.06 4.50 -18.18
N PRO A 197 6.36 4.59 -17.85
CA PRO A 197 6.80 5.41 -16.73
C PRO A 197 6.54 6.90 -17.05
N ILE A 198 5.92 7.59 -16.10
CA ILE A 198 5.62 9.03 -16.14
C ILE A 198 5.97 9.64 -14.78
N PRO A 199 6.13 10.98 -14.67
CA PRO A 199 6.34 11.63 -13.38
C PRO A 199 5.25 11.26 -12.37
N LEU A 200 5.64 11.01 -11.13
CA LEU A 200 4.74 10.53 -10.09
C LEU A 200 3.67 11.57 -9.75
N THR A 201 4.03 12.86 -9.77
CA THR A 201 3.07 13.95 -9.61
C THR A 201 1.98 13.90 -10.67
N ASP A 202 2.34 13.66 -11.94
CA ASP A 202 1.37 13.56 -13.04
C ASP A 202 0.49 12.32 -12.91
N LEU A 203 1.08 11.18 -12.50
CA LEU A 203 0.35 9.94 -12.23
C LEU A 203 -0.71 10.14 -11.14
N LEU A 204 -0.32 10.70 -9.99
CA LEU A 204 -1.21 10.88 -8.85
C LEU A 204 -2.29 11.93 -9.14
N ARG A 205 -1.95 13.04 -9.82
CA ARG A 205 -2.92 14.04 -10.28
C ARG A 205 -3.92 13.45 -11.27
N GLY A 206 -3.46 12.63 -12.22
CA GLY A 206 -4.33 11.97 -13.19
C GLY A 206 -5.23 10.90 -12.57
N TYR A 207 -4.82 10.31 -11.44
CA TYR A 207 -5.58 9.25 -10.78
C TYR A 207 -6.57 9.76 -9.72
N TYR A 208 -6.09 10.60 -8.81
CA TYR A 208 -6.88 11.15 -7.69
C TYR A 208 -7.49 12.52 -7.99
N GLY A 209 -6.88 13.29 -8.89
CA GLY A 209 -7.38 14.60 -9.26
C GLY A 209 -8.66 14.51 -10.09
N THR A 210 -9.51 15.52 -9.95
CA THR A 210 -10.76 15.65 -10.70
C THR A 210 -10.54 16.20 -12.12
N GLY A 211 -9.32 16.66 -12.45
CA GLY A 211 -8.97 17.28 -13.72
C GLY A 211 -9.67 18.61 -14.01
N ASN A 212 -9.05 19.45 -14.85
CA ASN A 212 -9.72 20.58 -15.51
C ASN A 212 -10.30 20.19 -16.90
N GLY A 213 -10.26 18.90 -17.25
CA GLY A 213 -10.72 18.39 -18.54
C GLY A 213 -12.20 18.10 -18.53
N THR A 214 -12.98 18.98 -19.19
CA THR A 214 -14.33 18.90 -19.80
C THR A 214 -15.38 17.85 -19.44
N GLU A 215 -15.07 16.73 -18.78
CA GLU A 215 -16.07 15.89 -18.15
C GLU A 215 -16.24 16.28 -16.68
N LYS A 216 -17.49 16.52 -16.29
CA LYS A 216 -17.96 16.61 -14.91
C LYS A 216 -17.82 15.24 -14.21
N GLY A 217 -16.62 14.66 -14.20
CA GLY A 217 -16.34 13.26 -13.89
C GLY A 217 -15.77 13.05 -12.50
N ARG A 218 -16.11 11.90 -11.91
CA ARG A 218 -15.44 11.37 -10.71
C ARG A 218 -13.98 11.03 -11.05
N PRO A 219 -13.01 11.21 -10.13
CA PRO A 219 -11.61 10.86 -10.38
C PRO A 219 -11.47 9.36 -10.68
N ARG A 220 -10.38 8.95 -11.37
CA ARG A 220 -10.16 7.53 -11.72
C ARG A 220 -10.14 6.62 -10.49
N SER A 221 -9.66 7.13 -9.36
CA SER A 221 -9.68 6.44 -8.07
C SER A 221 -11.07 5.97 -7.64
N SER A 222 -12.16 6.61 -8.10
CA SER A 222 -13.53 6.16 -7.82
C SER A 222 -13.89 4.83 -8.47
N TYR A 223 -13.11 4.36 -9.44
CA TYR A 223 -13.31 3.10 -10.13
C TYR A 223 -12.33 2.00 -9.70
N ARG A 224 -11.50 2.24 -8.67
CA ARG A 224 -10.42 1.33 -8.25
C ARG A 224 -10.85 -0.12 -8.08
N ARG A 225 -12.02 -0.35 -7.48
CA ARG A 225 -12.53 -1.70 -7.16
C ARG A 225 -12.74 -2.51 -8.43
N ARG A 226 -13.47 -1.91 -9.37
CA ARG A 226 -13.69 -2.46 -10.71
C ARG A 226 -12.38 -2.68 -11.45
N ASP A 227 -11.53 -1.65 -11.50
CA ASP A 227 -10.31 -1.69 -12.30
C ASP A 227 -9.30 -2.71 -11.72
N PHE A 228 -9.21 -2.83 -10.40
CA PHE A 228 -8.44 -3.85 -9.71
C PHE A 228 -8.99 -5.24 -10.04
N GLY A 229 -10.30 -5.45 -9.94
CA GLY A 229 -10.93 -6.72 -10.30
C GLY A 229 -10.65 -7.15 -11.75
N VAL A 230 -10.70 -6.21 -12.69
CA VAL A 230 -10.37 -6.45 -14.10
C VAL A 230 -8.89 -6.82 -14.27
N LEU A 231 -7.98 -6.09 -13.61
CA LEU A 231 -6.54 -6.32 -13.72
C LEU A 231 -6.11 -7.65 -13.06
N THR A 232 -6.69 -7.98 -11.91
CA THR A 232 -6.37 -9.20 -11.17
C THR A 232 -6.98 -10.43 -11.84
N GLY A 233 -8.22 -10.33 -12.31
CA GLY A 233 -8.94 -11.47 -12.88
C GLY A 233 -9.28 -12.56 -11.84
N PRO A 234 -10.03 -13.59 -12.26
CA PRO A 234 -10.46 -14.66 -11.36
C PRO A 234 -9.27 -15.53 -10.91
N GLY A 235 -9.25 -15.92 -9.63
CA GLY A 235 -8.30 -16.88 -9.08
C GLY A 235 -6.90 -16.33 -8.77
N LYS A 236 -6.44 -15.29 -9.49
CA LYS A 236 -5.09 -14.74 -9.30
C LYS A 236 -4.79 -14.32 -7.86
N LEU A 237 -5.73 -13.66 -7.18
CA LEU A 237 -5.50 -13.23 -5.79
C LEU A 237 -5.29 -14.43 -4.84
N GLU A 238 -6.03 -15.53 -5.02
CA GLU A 238 -5.82 -16.77 -4.24
C GLU A 238 -4.42 -17.36 -4.52
N GLU A 239 -4.02 -17.43 -5.79
CA GLU A 239 -2.70 -17.93 -6.20
C GLU A 239 -1.56 -17.13 -5.56
N GLU A 240 -1.64 -15.80 -5.63
CA GLU A 240 -0.59 -14.90 -5.11
C GLU A 240 -0.56 -14.90 -3.57
N VAL A 241 -1.70 -15.02 -2.88
CA VAL A 241 -1.72 -15.19 -1.42
C VAL A 241 -1.11 -16.53 -1.01
N ALA A 242 -1.45 -17.61 -1.71
CA ALA A 242 -0.89 -18.92 -1.43
C ALA A 242 0.63 -18.97 -1.67
N ALA A 243 1.10 -18.35 -2.76
CA ALA A 243 2.52 -18.23 -3.07
C ALA A 243 3.26 -17.40 -2.01
N MET A 244 2.70 -16.25 -1.63
CA MET A 244 3.29 -15.39 -0.60
C MET A 244 3.38 -16.10 0.77
N LEU A 245 2.35 -16.82 1.20
CA LEU A 245 2.39 -17.61 2.43
C LEU A 245 3.49 -18.68 2.41
N ARG A 246 3.74 -19.31 1.27
CA ARG A 246 4.85 -20.28 1.11
C ARG A 246 6.22 -19.58 1.19
N VAL A 247 6.34 -18.38 0.62
CA VAL A 247 7.56 -17.55 0.79
C VAL A 247 7.78 -17.21 2.26
N LEU A 248 6.75 -16.71 2.96
CA LEU A 248 6.85 -16.39 4.39
C LEU A 248 7.26 -17.60 5.24
N ARG A 249 6.82 -18.82 4.88
CA ARG A 249 7.19 -20.04 5.61
C ARG A 249 8.69 -20.34 5.57
N VAL A 250 9.40 -19.91 4.52
CA VAL A 250 10.84 -20.17 4.39
C VAL A 250 11.72 -19.01 4.88
N LEU A 251 11.16 -17.80 4.99
CA LEU A 251 11.86 -16.61 5.48
C LEU A 251 12.15 -16.73 6.99
N PRO A 252 13.39 -16.48 7.45
CA PRO A 252 13.75 -16.60 8.86
C PRO A 252 12.85 -15.83 9.85
N PRO A 253 12.44 -14.56 9.59
CA PRO A 253 11.60 -13.81 10.53
C PRO A 253 10.18 -14.37 10.73
N THR A 254 9.71 -15.24 9.83
CA THR A 254 8.32 -15.73 9.82
C THR A 254 8.21 -17.25 9.82
N ARG A 255 9.35 -17.96 9.83
CA ARG A 255 9.40 -19.43 9.79
C ARG A 255 8.63 -20.06 10.94
N GLU A 256 8.92 -19.66 12.18
CA GLU A 256 8.29 -20.22 13.39
C GLU A 256 6.76 -20.02 13.41
N LEU A 257 6.25 -18.96 12.79
CA LEU A 257 4.80 -18.70 12.72
C LEU A 257 4.07 -19.69 11.80
N LEU A 258 4.79 -20.27 10.83
CA LEU A 258 4.24 -20.99 9.69
C LEU A 258 4.71 -22.46 9.61
N GLU A 259 5.62 -22.89 10.49
CA GLU A 259 6.22 -24.24 10.43
C GLU A 259 5.21 -25.36 10.67
N ASP A 260 4.25 -25.13 11.58
CA ASP A 260 3.19 -26.09 11.91
C ASP A 260 2.00 -26.04 10.92
N VAL A 261 2.07 -25.19 9.89
CA VAL A 261 0.96 -24.96 8.97
C VAL A 261 1.11 -25.83 7.72
N GLY A 262 0.20 -26.79 7.59
CA GLY A 262 0.17 -27.72 6.47
C GLY A 262 -0.02 -27.00 5.13
N SER A 263 0.52 -27.57 4.05
CA SER A 263 0.39 -26.97 2.71
C SER A 263 -1.06 -26.85 2.23
N GLU A 264 -1.93 -27.81 2.59
CA GLU A 264 -3.37 -27.73 2.30
C GLU A 264 -4.06 -26.63 3.12
N GLU A 265 -3.66 -26.46 4.38
CA GLU A 265 -4.17 -25.39 5.25
C GLU A 265 -3.80 -24.01 4.71
N LEU A 266 -2.56 -23.82 4.23
CA LEU A 266 -2.14 -22.57 3.58
C LEU A 266 -3.00 -22.24 2.36
N VAL A 267 -3.34 -23.24 1.55
CA VAL A 267 -4.23 -23.05 0.40
C VAL A 267 -5.64 -22.70 0.85
N ALA A 268 -6.16 -23.33 1.90
CA ALA A 268 -7.47 -23.00 2.47
C ALA A 268 -7.52 -21.58 3.03
N ILE A 269 -6.46 -21.14 3.72
CA ILE A 269 -6.31 -19.77 4.22
C ILE A 269 -6.29 -18.80 3.04
N ALA A 270 -5.47 -19.06 2.01
CA ALA A 270 -5.37 -18.20 0.83
C ALA A 270 -6.72 -18.07 0.09
N ARG A 271 -7.42 -19.18 -0.12
CA ARG A 271 -8.75 -19.19 -0.73
C ARG A 271 -9.75 -18.36 0.04
N ARG A 272 -9.81 -18.54 1.37
CA ARG A 272 -10.71 -17.77 2.23
C ARG A 272 -10.36 -16.28 2.18
N ALA A 273 -9.08 -15.95 2.31
CA ALA A 273 -8.64 -14.56 2.31
C ALA A 273 -8.93 -13.85 0.99
N ALA A 274 -8.67 -14.50 -0.15
CA ALA A 274 -8.96 -13.96 -1.47
C ALA A 274 -10.46 -13.80 -1.71
N ARG A 275 -11.28 -14.82 -1.39
CA ARG A 275 -12.73 -14.75 -1.52
C ARG A 275 -13.32 -13.62 -0.68
N ASP A 276 -13.00 -13.59 0.61
CA ASP A 276 -13.55 -12.60 1.54
C ASP A 276 -13.10 -11.18 1.15
N PHE A 277 -11.86 -11.01 0.65
CA PHE A 277 -11.40 -9.72 0.10
C PHE A 277 -12.18 -9.30 -1.15
N THR A 278 -12.37 -10.23 -2.10
CA THR A 278 -13.15 -9.98 -3.32
C THR A 278 -14.58 -9.59 -2.97
N GLU A 279 -15.27 -10.35 -2.10
CA GLU A 279 -16.65 -10.06 -1.71
C GLU A 279 -16.82 -8.66 -1.09
N VAL A 280 -15.83 -8.17 -0.34
CA VAL A 280 -15.90 -6.86 0.33
C VAL A 280 -15.45 -5.71 -0.56
N TYR A 281 -14.45 -5.92 -1.42
CA TYR A 281 -13.74 -4.84 -2.10
C TYR A 281 -13.77 -4.87 -3.63
N VAL A 282 -14.17 -5.96 -4.29
CA VAL A 282 -14.03 -6.13 -5.76
C VAL A 282 -15.35 -6.54 -6.40
#